data_AF-A0A5U2T6V6-F1
#
_entry.id   AF-A0A5U2T6V6-F1
#
_cell.length_a   1.000
_cell.length_b   1.000
_cell.length_c   1.000
_cell.angle_alpha   90.00
_cell.angle_beta   90.00
_cell.angle_gamma   90.00
#
_symmetry.space_group_name_H-M   'P 1'
#
loop_
_entity.id
_entity.type
_entity.pdbx_description
1 polymer ?
#
loop_
_entity_poly.entity_id
_entity_poly.type
_entity_poly.pdbx_seq_one_letter_code
_entity_poly.pdbx_strand_id
1 'polypeptide(L)'
;MKTHHHPTTFVHLINQVGLLGICVALVVAFYYQLVRHELPCPICLLQRAGLIITGFGFLFNLCFGLRGIHYGMVIIGSILTGVMASRQICLHIMPGDTGYGSAFFGLHFYTWTLITSILIIIAVAVVLAISSMNVAFRSLNINPNLFSIVGWVFLLLITANLISTVLECGGGECAANPVTYKLLSKQDIAFLKTGLLTRAVLRL
;
A
#
# COMPACT_ATOMS: atom_id res chain seq x y z
N MET A 1 -27.15 -34.13 -8.98
CA MET A 1 -25.83 -33.49 -8.80
C MET A 1 -26.02 -31.98 -8.98
N LYS A 2 -26.41 -31.25 -7.92
CA LYS A 2 -26.54 -29.78 -7.94
C LYS A 2 -25.30 -29.21 -7.26
N THR A 3 -24.40 -28.62 -8.05
CA THR A 3 -23.26 -27.87 -7.54
C THR A 3 -23.77 -26.58 -6.91
N HIS A 4 -24.09 -26.62 -5.63
CA HIS A 4 -24.35 -25.42 -4.82
C HIS A 4 -23.03 -24.65 -4.66
N HIS A 5 -22.73 -23.76 -5.60
CA HIS A 5 -21.66 -22.78 -5.44
C HIS A 5 -22.07 -21.83 -4.31
N HIS A 6 -21.49 -22.03 -3.13
CA HIS A 6 -21.70 -21.20 -1.95
C HIS A 6 -21.21 -19.76 -2.22
N PRO A 7 -22.07 -18.73 -2.08
CA PRO A 7 -21.68 -17.32 -2.27
C PRO A 7 -20.57 -16.87 -1.29
N THR A 8 -20.37 -17.63 -0.22
CA THR A 8 -19.45 -17.33 0.88
C THR A 8 -17.99 -17.58 0.49
N THR A 9 -17.73 -18.62 -0.31
CA THR A 9 -16.39 -18.93 -0.83
C THR A 9 -15.83 -17.78 -1.66
N PHE A 10 -16.70 -17.14 -2.44
CA PHE A 10 -16.34 -16.02 -3.31
C PHE A 10 -15.91 -14.78 -2.52
N VAL A 11 -16.63 -14.44 -1.44
CA VAL A 11 -16.30 -13.28 -0.59
C VAL A 11 -14.96 -13.48 0.13
N HIS A 12 -14.71 -14.67 0.67
CA HIS A 12 -13.41 -15.00 1.27
C HIS A 12 -12.28 -14.93 0.25
N LEU A 13 -12.49 -15.45 -0.96
CA LEU A 13 -11.50 -15.40 -2.05
C LEU A 13 -11.18 -13.95 -2.43
N ILE A 14 -12.16 -13.05 -2.51
CA ILE A 14 -11.92 -11.62 -2.78
C ILE A 14 -11.06 -10.99 -1.69
N ASN A 15 -11.34 -11.24 -0.41
CA ASN A 15 -10.52 -10.65 0.66
C ASN A 15 -9.07 -11.16 0.62
N GLN A 16 -8.86 -12.44 0.31
CA GLN A 16 -7.54 -13.04 0.23
C GLN A 16 -6.76 -12.52 -0.97
N VAL A 17 -7.38 -12.56 -2.16
CA VAL A 17 -6.78 -12.04 -3.40
C VAL A 17 -6.53 -10.55 -3.27
N GLY A 18 -7.43 -9.81 -2.62
CA GLY A 18 -7.27 -8.41 -2.29
C GLY A 18 -6.02 -8.16 -1.45
N LEU A 19 -5.89 -8.83 -0.29
CA LEU A 19 -4.72 -8.68 0.57
C LEU A 19 -3.41 -9.10 -0.12
N LEU A 20 -3.42 -10.23 -0.83
CA LEU A 20 -2.28 -10.71 -1.61
C LEU A 20 -1.88 -9.69 -2.69
N GLY A 21 -2.86 -9.15 -3.41
CA GLY A 21 -2.66 -8.15 -4.45
C GLY A 21 -2.01 -6.88 -3.90
N ILE A 22 -2.44 -6.41 -2.73
CA ILE A 22 -1.79 -5.28 -2.03
C ILE A 22 -0.35 -5.62 -1.65
N CYS A 23 -0.09 -6.82 -1.12
CA CYS A 23 1.28 -7.23 -0.80
C CYS A 23 2.18 -7.25 -2.05
N VAL A 24 1.69 -7.81 -3.16
CA VAL A 24 2.42 -7.84 -4.43
C VAL A 24 2.69 -6.42 -4.93
N ALA A 25 1.70 -5.53 -4.90
CA ALA A 25 1.88 -4.14 -5.32
C ALA A 25 2.97 -3.42 -4.50
N LEU A 26 2.98 -3.61 -3.17
CA LEU A 26 4.01 -3.04 -2.29
C LEU A 26 5.40 -3.64 -2.53
N VAL A 27 5.49 -4.95 -2.78
CA VAL A 27 6.77 -5.62 -3.12
C VAL A 27 7.32 -5.09 -4.44
N VAL A 28 6.47 -4.96 -5.47
CA VAL A 28 6.87 -4.37 -6.75
C VAL A 28 7.35 -2.94 -6.55
N ALA A 29 6.64 -2.13 -5.76
CA ALA A 29 7.07 -0.77 -5.46
C ALA A 29 8.45 -0.72 -4.77
N PHE A 30 8.73 -1.65 -3.84
CA PHE A 30 10.05 -1.78 -3.24
C PHE A 30 11.13 -2.25 -4.20
N TYR A 31 10.80 -3.15 -5.13
CA TYR A 31 11.73 -3.58 -6.16
C TYR A 31 12.21 -2.38 -6.99
N TYR A 32 11.30 -1.51 -7.44
CA TYR A 32 11.68 -0.31 -8.18
C TYR A 32 12.48 0.67 -7.32
N GLN A 33 12.10 0.82 -6.06
CA GLN A 33 12.80 1.72 -5.15
C GLN A 33 14.22 1.28 -4.80
N LEU A 34 14.43 -0.01 -4.50
CA LEU A 34 15.71 -0.53 -4.00
C LEU A 34 16.63 -1.04 -5.11
N VAL A 35 16.06 -1.66 -6.15
CA VAL A 35 16.84 -2.27 -7.25
C VAL A 35 16.98 -1.31 -8.42
N ARG A 36 15.93 -0.57 -8.77
CA ARG A 36 15.97 0.41 -9.88
C ARG A 36 16.40 1.80 -9.43
N HIS A 37 16.60 2.00 -8.12
CA HIS A 37 16.98 3.29 -7.52
C HIS A 37 16.01 4.43 -7.87
N GLU A 38 14.74 4.09 -8.14
CA GLU A 38 13.67 5.05 -8.41
C GLU A 38 12.94 5.36 -7.09
N LEU A 39 13.42 6.39 -6.40
CA LEU A 39 12.81 6.84 -5.14
C LEU A 39 11.36 7.30 -5.35
N PRO A 40 10.45 7.06 -4.39
CA PRO A 40 9.06 7.43 -4.53
C PRO A 40 8.83 8.93 -4.27
N CYS A 41 8.07 9.58 -5.16
CA CYS A 41 7.61 10.94 -4.96
C CYS A 41 6.69 11.08 -3.71
N PRO A 42 6.47 12.30 -3.17
CA PRO A 42 5.60 12.49 -2.00
C PRO A 42 4.16 12.02 -2.24
N ILE A 43 3.64 12.19 -3.46
CA ILE A 43 2.31 11.69 -3.85
C ILE A 43 2.29 10.17 -3.91
N CYS A 44 3.39 9.55 -4.35
CA CYS A 44 3.58 8.11 -4.45
C CYS A 44 3.56 7.48 -3.04
N LEU A 45 4.16 8.14 -2.05
CA LEU A 45 4.09 7.73 -0.64
C LEU A 45 2.65 7.77 -0.10
N LEU A 46 1.88 8.80 -0.45
CA LEU A 46 0.46 8.87 -0.08
C LEU A 46 -0.38 7.78 -0.74
N GLN A 47 -0.08 7.40 -1.99
CA GLN A 47 -0.69 6.25 -2.65
C GLN A 47 -0.40 4.95 -1.89
N ARG A 48 0.84 4.73 -1.45
CA ARG A 48 1.20 3.56 -0.63
C ARG A 48 0.46 3.55 0.71
N ALA A 49 0.31 4.72 1.36
CA ALA A 49 -0.48 4.82 2.58
C ALA A 49 -1.95 4.42 2.36
N GLY A 50 -2.56 4.86 1.25
CA GLY A 50 -3.90 4.43 0.86
C GLY A 50 -4.01 2.92 0.64
N LEU A 51 -3.07 2.32 -0.10
CA LEU A 51 -3.01 0.87 -0.30
C LEU A 51 -2.84 0.09 1.01
N ILE A 52 -2.05 0.62 1.96
CA ILE A 52 -1.89 0.03 3.30
C ILE A 52 -3.21 0.07 4.08
N ILE A 53 -3.94 1.19 4.06
CA ILE A 53 -5.27 1.30 4.68
C ILE A 53 -6.24 0.29 4.06
N THR A 54 -6.23 0.17 2.73
CA THR A 54 -7.02 -0.85 2.00
C THR A 54 -6.64 -2.27 2.43
N GLY A 55 -5.34 -2.56 2.55
CA GLY A 55 -4.83 -3.86 3.00
C GLY A 55 -5.25 -4.20 4.44
N PHE A 56 -5.26 -3.23 5.36
CA PHE A 56 -5.79 -3.42 6.71
C PHE A 56 -7.26 -3.81 6.72
N GLY A 57 -8.09 -3.19 5.87
CA GLY A 57 -9.50 -3.57 5.75
C GLY A 57 -9.67 -5.03 5.32
N PHE A 58 -8.90 -5.50 4.34
CA PHE A 58 -8.92 -6.91 3.93
C PHE A 58 -8.38 -7.85 5.02
N LEU A 59 -7.28 -7.48 5.68
CA LEU A 59 -6.69 -8.25 6.78
C LEU A 59 -7.68 -8.39 7.94
N PHE A 60 -8.36 -7.33 8.34
CA PHE A 60 -9.33 -7.36 9.43
C PHE A 60 -10.55 -8.21 9.11
N ASN A 61 -11.00 -8.23 7.85
CA ASN A 61 -12.04 -9.17 7.40
C ASN A 61 -11.61 -10.63 7.50
N LEU A 62 -10.31 -10.92 7.35
CA LEU A 62 -9.78 -12.28 7.48
C LEU A 62 -9.51 -12.67 8.95
N CYS A 63 -9.02 -11.74 9.79
CA CYS A 63 -8.72 -12.01 11.20
C CYS A 63 -9.95 -12.01 12.12
N PHE A 64 -10.83 -11.01 11.96
CA PHE A 64 -11.94 -10.74 12.89
C PHE A 64 -13.31 -11.10 12.31
N GLY A 65 -13.32 -11.69 11.12
CA GLY A 65 -14.51 -12.04 10.37
C GLY A 65 -15.06 -10.89 9.52
N LEU A 66 -16.01 -11.26 8.65
CA LEU A 66 -16.62 -10.37 7.66
C LEU A 66 -17.51 -9.33 8.34
N ARG A 67 -17.09 -8.06 8.33
CA ARG A 67 -17.87 -6.94 8.87
C ARG A 67 -17.89 -5.79 7.87
N GLY A 68 -19.06 -5.17 7.71
CA GLY A 68 -19.22 -4.00 6.82
C GLY A 68 -18.28 -2.84 7.15
N ILE A 69 -17.92 -2.67 8.43
CA ILE A 69 -17.00 -1.61 8.87
C ILE A 69 -15.59 -1.76 8.28
N HIS A 70 -15.10 -2.99 8.11
CA HIS A 70 -13.80 -3.24 7.51
C HIS A 70 -13.83 -2.94 6.01
N TYR A 71 -14.94 -3.24 5.32
CA TYR A 71 -15.13 -2.84 3.93
C TYR A 71 -15.21 -1.32 3.75
N GLY A 72 -15.75 -0.59 4.73
CA GLY A 72 -15.64 0.86 4.78
C GLY A 72 -14.19 1.35 4.78
N MET A 73 -13.31 0.70 5.55
CA MET A 73 -11.87 0.98 5.55
C MET A 73 -11.23 0.69 4.19
N VAL A 74 -11.60 -0.42 3.54
CA VAL A 74 -11.13 -0.75 2.18
C VAL A 74 -11.49 0.37 1.20
N ILE A 75 -12.76 0.79 1.21
CA ILE A 75 -13.27 1.86 0.34
C ILE A 75 -12.54 3.19 0.59
N ILE A 76 -12.37 3.59 1.86
CA ILE A 76 -11.68 4.84 2.21
C ILE A 76 -10.22 4.81 1.72
N GLY A 77 -9.50 3.72 1.96
CA GLY A 77 -8.12 3.56 1.48
C GLY A 77 -8.02 3.60 -0.04
N SER A 78 -8.98 2.98 -0.74
CA SER A 78 -9.03 3.00 -2.20
C SER A 78 -9.34 4.39 -2.72
N ILE A 79 -10.33 5.10 -2.17
CA ILE A 79 -10.63 6.48 -2.56
C ILE A 79 -9.39 7.37 -2.39
N LEU A 80 -8.71 7.31 -1.25
CA LEU A 80 -7.47 8.06 -1.02
C LEU A 80 -6.43 7.74 -2.11
N THR A 81 -6.21 6.45 -2.37
CA THR A 81 -5.29 5.97 -3.40
C THR A 81 -5.65 6.53 -4.78
N GLY A 82 -6.92 6.43 -5.17
CA GLY A 82 -7.43 6.90 -6.45
C GLY A 82 -7.34 8.42 -6.62
N VAL A 83 -7.63 9.20 -5.57
CA VAL A 83 -7.52 10.68 -5.61
C VAL A 83 -6.06 11.12 -5.73
N MET A 84 -5.13 10.46 -5.03
CA MET A 84 -3.70 10.77 -5.16
C MET A 84 -3.16 10.37 -6.54
N ALA A 85 -3.60 9.25 -7.08
CA ALA A 85 -3.24 8.78 -8.41
C ALA A 85 -3.81 9.69 -9.51
N SER A 86 -5.07 10.08 -9.43
CA SER A 86 -5.69 11.00 -10.40
C SER A 86 -5.01 12.36 -10.39
N ARG A 87 -4.69 12.88 -9.21
CA ARG A 87 -3.89 14.11 -9.08
C ARG A 87 -2.55 13.99 -9.81
N GLN A 88 -1.85 12.86 -9.66
CA GLN A 88 -0.57 12.66 -10.34
C GLN A 88 -0.72 12.57 -11.86
N ILE A 89 -1.77 11.93 -12.36
CA ILE A 89 -2.10 11.92 -13.79
C ILE A 89 -2.32 13.35 -14.30
N CYS A 90 -3.12 14.14 -13.59
CA CYS A 90 -3.39 15.54 -13.97
C CYS A 90 -2.12 16.40 -14.00
N LEU A 91 -1.13 16.12 -13.15
CA LEU A 91 0.16 16.83 -13.16
C LEU A 91 1.02 16.49 -14.39
N HIS A 92 0.86 15.30 -14.96
CA HIS A 92 1.67 14.80 -16.07
C HIS A 92 0.88 14.63 -17.38
N ILE A 93 -0.23 15.37 -17.54
CA ILE A 93 -1.09 15.29 -18.74
C ILE A 93 -0.62 16.19 -19.89
N MET A 94 0.31 17.12 -19.61
CA MET A 94 0.72 18.13 -20.57
C MET A 94 1.56 17.52 -21.70
N PRO A 95 1.34 17.91 -22.98
CA PRO A 95 2.10 17.36 -24.10
C PRO A 95 3.59 17.66 -23.95
N GLY A 96 4.42 16.63 -24.12
CA GLY A 96 5.88 16.72 -23.96
C GLY A 96 6.40 16.32 -22.56
N ASP A 97 5.51 16.02 -21.60
CA ASP A 97 5.91 15.46 -20.32
C ASP A 97 6.21 13.95 -20.46
N THR A 98 7.36 13.52 -19.94
CA THR A 98 7.79 12.12 -19.91
C THR A 98 7.19 11.32 -18.75
N GLY A 99 6.48 11.99 -17.83
CA GLY A 99 5.91 11.41 -16.63
C GLY A 99 6.94 11.15 -15.52
N TYR A 100 6.44 10.76 -14.35
CA TYR A 100 7.28 10.38 -13.21
C TYR A 100 7.51 8.87 -13.14
N GLY A 101 8.77 8.48 -13.00
CA GLY A 101 9.19 7.08 -12.87
C GLY A 101 9.07 6.27 -14.16
N SER A 102 9.55 5.03 -14.12
CA SER A 102 9.49 4.13 -15.26
C SER A 102 8.06 3.67 -15.58
N ALA A 103 7.82 3.39 -16.87
CA ALA A 103 6.56 2.82 -17.34
C ALA A 103 6.58 1.29 -17.26
N PHE A 104 5.48 0.71 -16.78
CA PHE A 104 5.24 -0.73 -16.74
C PHE A 104 4.15 -1.08 -17.76
N PHE A 105 4.46 -1.91 -18.75
CA PHE A 105 3.59 -2.20 -19.90
C PHE A 105 3.07 -0.94 -20.62
N GLY A 106 3.92 0.09 -20.75
CA GLY A 106 3.56 1.33 -21.45
C GLY A 106 2.72 2.31 -20.63
N LEU A 107 2.39 2.00 -19.37
CA LEU A 107 1.69 2.89 -18.45
C LEU A 107 2.54 3.17 -17.21
N HIS A 108 2.54 4.41 -16.73
CA HIS A 108 3.20 4.76 -15.47
C HIS A 108 2.48 4.15 -14.26
N PHE A 109 3.21 3.96 -13.16
CA PHE A 109 2.68 3.35 -11.94
C PHE A 109 1.46 4.06 -11.38
N TYR A 110 1.41 5.39 -11.43
CA TYR A 110 0.24 6.14 -10.95
C TYR A 110 -1.05 5.84 -11.74
N THR A 111 -0.94 5.49 -13.03
CA THR A 111 -2.10 5.06 -13.82
C THR A 111 -2.57 3.67 -13.41
N TRP A 112 -1.63 2.74 -13.18
CA TRP A 112 -1.95 1.43 -12.62
C TRP A 112 -2.58 1.52 -11.23
N THR A 113 -2.09 2.43 -10.39
CA THR A 113 -2.66 2.71 -9.06
C THR A 113 -4.11 3.20 -9.15
N LEU A 114 -4.43 4.07 -10.12
CA LEU A 114 -5.82 4.51 -10.34
C LEU A 114 -6.72 3.34 -10.77
N ILE A 115 -6.26 2.53 -11.75
CA ILE A 115 -7.03 1.38 -12.25
C ILE A 115 -7.30 0.38 -11.11
N THR A 116 -6.27 0.02 -10.36
CA THR A 116 -6.40 -0.92 -9.24
C THR A 116 -7.32 -0.40 -8.14
N SER A 117 -7.25 0.90 -7.81
CA SER A 117 -8.19 1.54 -6.89
C SER A 117 -9.65 1.37 -7.33
N ILE A 118 -9.95 1.64 -8.60
CA ILE A 118 -11.31 1.50 -9.15
C ILE A 118 -11.76 0.03 -9.08
N LEU A 119 -10.90 -0.90 -9.49
CA LEU A 119 -11.20 -2.34 -9.44
C LEU A 119 -11.49 -2.82 -8.02
N ILE A 120 -10.75 -2.33 -7.02
CA ILE A 120 -10.98 -2.67 -5.61
C ILE A 120 -12.35 -2.15 -5.15
N ILE A 121 -12.71 -0.90 -5.48
CA ILE A 121 -14.02 -0.33 -5.13
C ILE A 121 -15.15 -1.15 -5.75
N ILE A 122 -15.02 -1.53 -7.02
CA ILE A 122 -16.01 -2.38 -7.71
C ILE A 122 -16.11 -3.76 -7.03
N ALA A 123 -14.97 -4.39 -6.73
CA ALA A 123 -14.95 -5.70 -6.07
C ALA A 123 -15.64 -5.65 -4.69
N VAL A 124 -15.38 -4.61 -3.89
CA VAL A 124 -16.05 -4.42 -2.59
C VAL A 124 -17.53 -4.12 -2.76
N ALA A 125 -17.92 -3.32 -3.75
CA ALA A 125 -19.34 -3.05 -4.02
C ALA A 125 -20.11 -4.35 -4.36
N VAL A 126 -19.52 -5.24 -5.16
CA VAL A 126 -20.09 -6.56 -5.45
C VAL A 126 -20.19 -7.40 -4.18
N VAL A 127 -19.15 -7.41 -3.34
CA VAL A 127 -19.18 -8.15 -2.05
C VAL A 127 -20.28 -7.64 -1.13
N LEU A 128 -20.44 -6.32 -1.00
CA LEU A 128 -21.48 -5.72 -0.18
C LEU A 128 -22.89 -6.02 -0.73
N ALA A 129 -23.05 -6.02 -2.06
CA ALA A 129 -24.31 -6.41 -2.72
C ALA A 129 -24.65 -7.89 -2.50
N ILE A 130 -23.67 -8.78 -2.48
CA ILE A 130 -23.90 -10.21 -2.15
C ILE A 130 -24.21 -10.36 -0.65
N SER A 131 -23.53 -9.59 0.21
CA SER A 131 -23.71 -9.65 1.66
C SER A 131 -25.11 -9.21 2.11
N SER A 132 -25.78 -8.33 1.37
CA SER A 132 -27.15 -7.90 1.70
C SER A 132 -28.20 -8.99 1.44
N MET A 133 -27.86 -10.04 0.70
CA MET A 133 -28.77 -11.16 0.38
C MET A 133 -28.94 -12.19 1.52
N ASN A 134 -28.55 -11.86 2.75
CA ASN A 134 -28.72 -12.69 3.97
C ASN A 134 -28.12 -14.10 3.86
N VAL A 135 -27.02 -14.25 3.11
CA VAL A 135 -26.31 -15.52 2.98
C VAL A 135 -25.49 -15.78 4.24
N ALA A 136 -25.76 -16.88 4.94
CA ALA A 136 -24.96 -17.30 6.08
C ALA A 136 -23.51 -17.58 5.66
N PHE A 137 -22.56 -16.77 6.14
CA PHE A 137 -21.15 -16.89 5.81
C PHE A 137 -20.53 -18.11 6.47
N ARG A 138 -20.19 -19.13 5.67
CA ARG A 138 -19.40 -20.27 6.12
C ARG A 138 -17.92 -19.90 6.03
N SER A 139 -17.21 -20.00 7.16
CA SER A 139 -15.74 -19.96 7.20
C SER A 139 -15.20 -21.02 6.26
N LEU A 140 -14.40 -20.61 5.27
CA LEU A 140 -13.64 -21.56 4.47
C LEU A 140 -12.61 -22.24 5.38
N ASN A 141 -12.45 -23.56 5.21
CA ASN A 141 -11.37 -24.33 5.83
C ASN A 141 -10.07 -24.04 5.05
N ILE A 142 -9.56 -22.82 5.19
CA ILE A 142 -8.32 -22.37 4.56
C ILE A 142 -7.17 -22.77 5.46
N ASN A 143 -6.07 -23.23 4.87
CA ASN A 143 -4.87 -23.57 5.61
C ASN A 143 -4.39 -22.36 6.44
N PRO A 144 -4.49 -22.41 7.78
CA PRO A 144 -4.24 -21.26 8.66
C PRO A 144 -2.79 -20.76 8.54
N ASN A 145 -1.85 -21.63 8.17
CA ASN A 145 -0.45 -21.30 8.00
C ASN A 145 -0.20 -20.32 6.84
N LEU A 146 -0.87 -20.52 5.69
CA LEU A 146 -0.66 -19.66 4.52
C LEU A 146 -1.21 -18.25 4.76
N PHE A 147 -2.36 -18.16 5.44
CA PHE A 147 -2.93 -16.89 5.85
C PHE A 147 -2.01 -16.15 6.85
N SER A 148 -1.48 -16.88 7.84
CA SER A 148 -0.54 -16.32 8.81
C SER A 148 0.69 -15.72 8.11
N ILE A 149 1.25 -16.42 7.12
CA ILE A 149 2.39 -15.93 6.34
C ILE A 149 2.06 -14.62 5.61
N VAL A 150 0.95 -14.55 4.87
CA VAL A 150 0.57 -13.34 4.13
C VAL A 150 0.35 -12.15 5.07
N GLY A 151 -0.29 -12.38 6.22
CA GLY A 151 -0.46 -11.34 7.25
C GLY A 151 0.88 -10.81 7.80
N TRP A 152 1.83 -11.71 8.09
CA TRP A 152 3.18 -11.33 8.54
C TRP A 152 3.97 -10.58 7.48
N VAL A 153 3.89 -11.04 6.22
CA VAL A 153 4.51 -10.34 5.08
C VAL A 153 3.92 -8.94 4.93
N PHE A 154 2.60 -8.80 5.02
CA PHE A 154 1.95 -7.50 4.95
C PHE A 154 2.42 -6.56 6.08
N LEU A 155 2.50 -7.06 7.31
CA LEU A 155 3.00 -6.31 8.46
C LEU A 155 4.45 -5.82 8.22
N LEU A 156 5.32 -6.71 7.72
CA LEU A 156 6.71 -6.38 7.38
C LEU A 156 6.77 -5.29 6.32
N LEU A 157 5.95 -5.38 5.26
CA LEU A 157 5.89 -4.37 4.20
C LEU A 157 5.43 -3.01 4.72
N ILE A 158 4.51 -2.96 5.68
CA ILE A 158 4.09 -1.71 6.33
C ILE A 158 5.27 -1.10 7.09
N THR A 159 5.93 -1.90 7.94
CA THR A 159 7.08 -1.43 8.72
C THR A 159 8.19 -0.93 7.80
N ALA A 160 8.49 -1.65 6.73
CA ALA A 160 9.47 -1.23 5.73
C ALA A 160 9.06 0.08 5.04
N ASN A 161 7.78 0.28 4.70
CA ASN A 161 7.31 1.51 4.04
C ASN A 161 7.42 2.71 4.98
N LEU A 162 7.10 2.52 6.27
CA LEU A 162 7.23 3.56 7.28
C LEU A 162 8.69 3.95 7.48
N ILE A 163 9.58 2.97 7.66
CA ILE A 163 11.02 3.21 7.81
C ILE A 163 11.56 3.94 6.58
N SER A 164 11.23 3.46 5.38
CA SER A 164 11.63 4.09 4.13
C SER A 164 11.17 5.54 4.03
N THR A 165 9.91 5.82 4.37
CA THR A 165 9.34 7.17 4.33
C THR A 165 10.09 8.11 5.28
N VAL A 166 10.41 7.64 6.49
CA VAL A 166 11.20 8.41 7.46
C VAL A 166 12.62 8.65 6.97
N LEU A 167 13.28 7.65 6.36
CA LEU A 167 14.62 7.79 5.79
C LEU A 167 14.68 8.79 4.64
N GLU A 168 13.60 8.86 3.85
CA GLU A 168 13.49 9.71 2.68
C GLU A 168 13.17 11.16 3.04
N CYS A 169 12.14 11.38 3.86
CA CYS A 169 11.64 12.72 4.19
C CYS A 169 12.31 13.33 5.44
N GLY A 170 12.89 12.49 6.31
CA GLY A 170 13.36 12.91 7.62
C GLY A 170 12.22 13.41 8.51
N GLY A 171 12.47 14.46 9.28
CA GLY A 171 11.46 15.13 10.11
C GLY A 171 10.76 16.33 9.43
N GLY A 172 10.94 16.53 8.12
CA GLY A 172 10.41 17.68 7.39
C GLY A 172 9.71 17.29 6.09
N GLU A 173 9.49 18.26 5.20
CA GLU A 173 8.85 18.00 3.91
C GLU A 173 9.74 17.17 2.97
N CYS A 174 9.12 16.21 2.29
CA CYS A 174 9.76 15.38 1.28
C CYS A 174 10.06 16.22 0.01
N ALA A 175 11.21 15.99 -0.63
CA ALA A 175 11.51 16.62 -1.92
C ALA A 175 10.51 16.19 -3.00
N ALA A 176 10.15 17.08 -3.93
CA ALA A 176 9.20 16.76 -4.99
C ALA A 176 9.69 15.62 -5.91
N ASN A 177 11.00 15.59 -6.22
CA ASN A 177 11.67 14.57 -7.02
C ASN A 177 12.94 14.09 -6.28
N PRO A 178 12.81 13.14 -5.34
CA PRO A 178 13.93 12.67 -4.55
C PRO A 178 14.90 11.80 -5.39
N VAL A 179 16.20 12.03 -5.22
CA VAL A 179 17.29 11.20 -5.80
C VAL A 179 18.21 10.60 -4.74
N THR A 180 18.06 11.03 -3.48
CA THR A 180 18.80 10.51 -2.33
C THR A 180 17.90 10.45 -1.10
N TYR A 181 18.16 9.50 -0.20
CA TYR A 181 17.53 9.45 1.12
C TYR A 181 18.15 10.52 2.00
N LYS A 182 17.36 11.48 2.48
CA LYS A 182 17.86 12.64 3.24
C LYS A 182 18.68 12.23 4.46
N LEU A 183 18.19 11.27 5.25
CA LEU A 183 18.85 10.79 6.47
C LEU A 183 20.07 9.88 6.24
N LEU A 184 20.24 9.33 5.02
CA LEU A 184 21.39 8.50 4.66
C LEU A 184 22.42 9.28 3.81
N SER A 185 22.04 10.44 3.27
CA SER A 185 22.99 11.36 2.65
C SER A 185 23.86 11.99 3.76
N LYS A 186 25.15 12.19 3.48
CA LYS A 186 26.26 12.45 4.43
C LYS A 186 26.09 13.58 5.48
N GLN A 187 24.98 14.32 5.49
CA GLN A 187 24.73 15.45 6.41
C GLN A 187 24.44 14.99 7.86
N ASP A 188 23.72 13.87 8.08
CA ASP A 188 23.28 13.47 9.43
C ASP A 188 24.27 12.59 10.20
N ILE A 189 25.21 11.92 9.52
CA ILE A 189 26.33 11.23 10.19
C ILE A 189 27.21 12.27 10.92
N ALA A 190 27.32 13.49 10.38
CA ALA A 190 28.02 14.59 11.04
C ALA A 190 27.26 15.12 12.27
N PHE A 191 25.92 15.19 12.21
CA PHE A 191 25.08 15.60 13.35
C PHE A 191 25.05 14.56 14.48
N LEU A 192 25.04 13.26 14.14
CA LEU A 192 25.23 12.17 15.12
C LEU A 192 26.63 12.19 15.75
N LYS A 193 27.68 12.44 14.97
CA LYS A 193 29.05 12.61 15.51
C LYS A 193 29.18 13.85 16.40
N THR A 194 28.64 14.99 15.97
CA THR A 194 28.71 16.24 16.76
C THR A 194 27.82 16.16 18.00
N GLY A 195 26.58 15.69 17.92
CA GLY A 195 25.70 15.52 19.08
C GLY A 195 26.21 14.52 20.13
N LEU A 196 26.94 13.49 19.71
CA LEU A 196 27.63 12.57 20.63
C LEU A 196 28.88 13.21 21.26
N LEU A 197 29.63 14.01 20.49
CA LEU A 197 30.78 14.78 20.99
C LEU A 197 30.34 15.89 21.96
N THR A 198 29.25 16.62 21.70
CA THR A 198 28.77 17.66 22.63
C THR A 198 28.28 17.06 23.95
N ARG A 199 27.67 15.86 23.92
CA ARG A 199 27.29 15.13 25.15
C ARG A 199 28.49 14.52 25.89
N ALA A 200 29.58 14.20 25.20
CA ALA A 200 30.81 13.72 25.82
C ALA A 200 31.64 14.85 26.44
N VAL A 201 31.70 16.03 25.81
CA VAL A 201 32.43 17.20 26.31
C VAL A 201 31.71 17.89 27.47
N LEU A 202 30.37 17.87 27.54
CA LEU A 202 29.63 18.38 28.72
C LEU A 202 29.63 17.45 29.94
N ARG A 203 30.32 16.31 29.89
CA ARG A 203 30.46 15.35 31.00
C ARG A 203 31.92 15.19 31.49
N LEU A 204 32.83 16.06 31.04
CA LEU A 204 34.20 16.23 31.55
C LEU A 204 34.33 17.63 32.14
#